data_AF-A0AAD7Q607-F1
#
_entry.id   AF-A0AAD7Q607-F1
#
_cell.length_a   1.000
_cell.length_b   1.000
_cell.length_c   1.000
_cell.angle_alpha   90.00
_cell.angle_beta   90.00
_cell.angle_gamma   90.00
#
_symmetry.space_group_name_H-M   'P 1'
#
loop_
_entity.id
_entity.type
_entity.pdbx_description
1 polymer ?
#
loop_
_entity_poly.entity_id
_entity_poly.type
_entity_poly.pdbx_seq_one_letter_code
_entity_poly.pdbx_strand_id
1 'polypeptide(L)'
;MKTTSPLLVAFSCFLLFAFITKPLIAAAEPVLDTDGEQLQWGVQYYILPVFRGRGGGLTLADSKYCPLNVVQEHSELSNGLPLTFTTRVL
;
A
#
# COMPACT_ATOMS: atom_id res chain seq x y z
N MET A 1 -46.74 -6.70 -36.48
CA MET A 1 -45.76 -7.20 -35.48
C MET A 1 -44.41 -6.58 -35.82
N LYS A 2 -43.84 -5.74 -34.95
CA LYS A 2 -42.51 -5.14 -35.18
C LYS A 2 -41.46 -6.20 -34.86
N THR A 3 -40.74 -6.66 -35.88
CA THR A 3 -39.64 -7.62 -35.73
C THR A 3 -38.41 -6.88 -35.21
N THR A 4 -38.11 -7.03 -33.92
CA THR A 4 -36.85 -6.57 -33.33
C THR A 4 -35.70 -7.39 -33.88
N SER A 5 -34.68 -6.72 -34.43
CA SER A 5 -33.52 -7.41 -35.00
C SER A 5 -32.71 -8.10 -33.89
N PRO A 6 -32.32 -9.38 -34.06
CA PRO A 6 -31.58 -10.13 -33.04
C PRO A 6 -30.20 -9.53 -32.77
N LEU A 7 -29.61 -8.87 -33.76
CA LEU A 7 -28.32 -8.16 -33.64
C LEU A 7 -28.40 -6.98 -32.67
N LEU A 8 -29.50 -6.21 -32.71
CA LEU A 8 -29.69 -5.06 -31.82
C LEU A 8 -29.91 -5.51 -30.37
N VAL A 9 -30.62 -6.64 -30.17
CA VAL A 9 -30.77 -7.26 -28.85
C VAL A 9 -29.43 -7.77 -28.34
N ALA A 10 -28.65 -8.47 -29.16
CA ALA A 10 -27.33 -8.98 -28.76
C ALA A 10 -26.35 -7.85 -28.40
N PHE A 11 -26.34 -6.77 -29.19
CA PHE A 11 -25.51 -5.59 -28.92
C PHE A 11 -25.93 -4.89 -27.61
N SER A 12 -27.24 -4.74 -27.38
CA SER A 12 -27.77 -4.20 -26.13
C SER A 12 -27.37 -5.05 -24.93
N CYS A 13 -27.45 -6.38 -25.04
CA CYS A 13 -27.03 -7.30 -23.97
C CYS A 13 -25.53 -7.22 -23.70
N PHE A 14 -24.70 -7.11 -24.74
CA PHE A 14 -23.25 -6.96 -24.60
C PHE A 14 -22.88 -5.66 -23.87
N LEU A 15 -23.52 -4.53 -24.23
CA LEU A 15 -23.31 -3.26 -23.54
C LEU A 15 -23.74 -3.36 -22.07
N LEU A 16 -24.92 -3.91 -21.78
CA LEU A 16 -25.38 -4.11 -20.41
C LEU A 16 -24.40 -4.97 -19.60
N PHE A 17 -23.85 -6.03 -20.19
CA PHE A 17 -22.85 -6.87 -19.53
C PHE A 17 -21.56 -6.10 -19.25
N ALA A 18 -21.06 -5.31 -20.21
CA ALA A 18 -19.86 -4.50 -20.05
C ALA A 18 -20.00 -3.41 -18.96
N PHE A 19 -21.19 -2.84 -18.77
CA PHE A 19 -21.45 -1.85 -17.71
C PHE A 19 -21.63 -2.48 -16.31
N ILE A 20 -22.03 -3.76 -16.23
CA ILE A 20 -22.18 -4.48 -14.96
C ILE A 20 -20.83 -5.06 -14.49
N THR A 21 -19.92 -5.39 -15.42
CA THR A 21 -18.58 -5.84 -15.08
C THR A 21 -17.73 -4.68 -14.55
N LYS A 22 -17.65 -4.55 -13.21
CA LYS A 22 -16.55 -3.77 -12.60
C LYS A 22 -15.22 -4.38 -13.07
N PRO A 23 -14.21 -3.57 -13.43
CA PRO A 23 -12.89 -4.12 -13.71
C PRO A 23 -12.42 -4.89 -12.47
N LEU A 24 -12.08 -6.17 -12.65
CA LEU A 24 -11.63 -7.07 -11.57
C LEU A 24 -10.23 -6.70 -11.05
N ILE A 25 -9.60 -5.68 -11.62
CA ILE A 25 -8.32 -5.17 -11.16
C ILE A 25 -8.59 -4.28 -9.95
N ALA A 26 -8.85 -4.93 -8.80
CA ALA A 26 -8.77 -4.25 -7.52
C ALA A 26 -7.30 -3.86 -7.31
N ALA A 27 -6.99 -2.58 -7.46
CA ALA A 27 -5.73 -2.05 -6.96
C ALA A 27 -5.68 -2.32 -5.45
N ALA A 28 -4.52 -2.71 -4.93
CA ALA A 28 -4.33 -2.82 -3.49
C ALA A 28 -4.64 -1.46 -2.85
N GLU A 29 -5.32 -1.47 -1.70
CA GLU A 29 -5.55 -0.24 -0.96
C GLU A 29 -4.19 0.37 -0.58
N PRO A 30 -4.04 1.71 -0.72
CA PRO A 30 -2.80 2.36 -0.37
C PRO A 30 -2.53 2.23 1.13
N VAL A 31 -1.26 2.10 1.50
CA VAL A 31 -0.85 2.24 2.90
C VAL A 31 -0.95 3.73 3.26
N LEU A 32 -1.64 4.02 4.36
CA LEU A 32 -1.78 5.36 4.90
C LEU A 32 -0.80 5.57 6.06
N ASP A 33 -0.30 6.78 6.21
CA ASP A 33 0.47 7.20 7.38
C ASP A 33 -0.43 7.52 8.58
N THR A 34 0.17 8.01 9.67
CA THR A 34 -0.55 8.33 10.90
C THR A 34 -1.48 9.53 10.80
N ASP A 35 -1.30 10.37 9.77
CA ASP A 35 -2.17 11.50 9.48
C ASP A 35 -3.33 11.11 8.53
N GLY A 36 -3.33 9.86 8.04
CA GLY A 36 -4.33 9.34 7.13
C GLY A 36 -4.01 9.60 5.66
N GLU A 37 -2.81 10.09 5.35
CA GLU A 37 -2.37 10.40 4.00
C GLU A 37 -1.69 9.18 3.36
N GLN A 38 -1.78 9.06 2.03
CA GLN A 38 -1.15 7.96 1.32
C GLN A 38 0.38 8.05 1.38
N LEU A 39 1.05 6.94 1.72
CA LEU A 39 2.50 6.84 1.66
C LEU A 39 3.05 7.17 0.27
N GLN A 40 4.08 8.01 0.24
CA GLN A 40 4.74 8.45 -0.98
C GLN A 40 6.13 7.81 -1.14
N TRP A 41 6.49 7.45 -2.37
CA TRP A 41 7.81 6.94 -2.68
C TRP A 41 8.88 8.02 -2.50
N GLY A 42 10.04 7.64 -1.95
CA GLY A 42 11.16 8.57 -1.74
C GLY A 42 10.96 9.59 -0.61
N VAL A 43 9.80 9.59 0.04
CA VAL A 43 9.53 10.42 1.23
C VAL A 43 9.96 9.67 2.49
N GLN A 44 10.51 10.40 3.46
CA GLN A 44 11.00 9.85 4.72
C GLN A 44 9.86 9.65 5.72
N TYR A 45 9.79 8.46 6.30
CA TYR A 45 8.85 8.09 7.35
C TYR A 45 9.58 7.40 8.51
N TYR A 46 9.03 7.52 9.71
CA TYR A 46 9.41 6.70 10.86
C TYR A 46 8.50 5.47 10.93
N ILE A 47 9.08 4.28 11.16
CA ILE A 47 8.30 3.07 11.44
C ILE A 47 8.21 2.93 12.97
N LEU A 48 7.02 3.14 13.51
CA LEU A 48 6.73 3.14 14.95
C LEU A 48 5.88 1.92 15.35
N PRO A 49 6.05 1.39 16.58
CA PRO A 49 5.24 0.30 17.08
C PRO A 49 3.81 0.79 17.35
N VAL A 50 2.83 -0.02 16.98
CA VAL A 50 1.40 0.27 17.25
C VAL A 50 1.10 0.24 18.76
N PHE A 51 1.77 -0.66 19.49
CA PHE A 51 1.60 -0.81 20.93
C PHE A 51 2.66 -0.05 21.70
N ARG A 52 2.20 0.81 22.61
CA ARG A 52 3.03 1.52 23.59
C ARG A 52 3.72 0.58 24.58
N GLY A 53 4.78 1.05 25.21
CA GLY A 53 5.58 0.31 26.20
C GLY A 53 6.39 -0.87 25.63
N ARG A 54 6.52 -0.97 24.30
CA ARG A 54 7.24 -2.05 23.60
C ARG A 54 8.52 -1.58 22.90
N GLY A 55 9.06 -0.44 23.30
CA GLY A 55 10.20 0.21 22.66
C GLY A 55 9.78 1.33 21.70
N GLY A 56 10.76 1.90 21.01
CA GLY A 56 10.60 3.00 20.07
C GLY A 56 10.49 2.53 18.62
N GLY A 57 10.83 3.42 17.69
CA GLY A 57 10.83 3.14 16.26
C GLY A 57 12.00 2.28 15.76
N LEU A 58 12.01 1.97 14.47
CA LEU A 58 13.09 1.19 13.86
C LEU A 58 14.38 1.99 13.70
N THR A 59 15.51 1.35 13.94
CA THR A 59 16.84 1.92 13.84
C THR A 59 17.84 0.89 13.31
N LEU A 60 19.10 1.30 13.16
CA LEU A 60 20.21 0.41 12.82
C LEU A 60 21.09 0.21 14.06
N ALA A 61 21.43 -1.04 14.34
CA ALA A 61 22.38 -1.38 15.39
C ALA A 61 23.57 -2.16 14.83
N ASP A 62 24.71 -1.96 15.49
CA ASP A 62 25.94 -2.69 15.20
C ASP A 62 25.70 -4.19 15.34
N SER A 63 25.73 -4.84 14.19
CA SER A 63 26.24 -6.18 14.12
C SER A 63 27.76 -6.08 14.28
N LYS A 64 28.39 -7.05 14.96
CA LYS A 64 29.84 -7.12 15.18
C LYS A 64 30.67 -6.95 13.89
N TYR A 65 30.02 -7.09 12.72
CA TYR A 65 30.49 -6.80 11.37
C TYR A 65 29.38 -6.16 10.53
N CYS A 66 29.72 -5.41 9.47
CA CYS A 66 28.72 -5.00 8.48
C CYS A 66 28.14 -6.21 7.72
N PRO A 67 26.87 -6.17 7.28
CA PRO A 67 25.93 -5.04 7.39
C PRO A 67 25.37 -4.85 8.80
N LEU A 68 24.87 -3.65 9.09
CA LEU A 68 24.11 -3.37 10.31
C LEU A 68 22.79 -4.12 10.30
N ASN A 69 22.28 -4.43 11.49
CA ASN A 69 20.96 -5.05 11.64
C ASN A 69 19.89 -3.98 11.82
N VAL A 70 18.73 -4.19 11.20
CA VAL A 70 17.52 -3.44 11.51
C VAL A 70 16.98 -3.95 12.84
N VAL A 71 16.88 -3.05 13.82
CA VAL A 71 16.37 -3.38 15.16
C VAL A 71 15.34 -2.34 15.58
N GLN A 72 14.59 -2.66 16.64
CA GLN A 72 13.70 -1.70 17.27
C GLN A 72 14.42 -0.98 18.42
N GLU A 73 14.22 0.32 18.53
CA GLU A 73 14.74 1.12 19.64
C GLU A 73 14.25 0.60 20.99
N HIS A 74 15.13 0.62 22.00
CA HIS A 74 14.75 0.22 23.35
C HIS A 74 13.89 1.27 24.05
N SER A 75 14.19 2.56 23.81
CA SER A 75 13.45 3.67 24.39
C SER A 75 12.22 4.01 23.55
N GLU A 76 11.05 3.98 24.17
CA GLU A 76 9.78 4.42 23.55
C GLU A 76 9.79 5.89 23.13
N LEU A 77 10.68 6.70 23.70
CA LEU A 77 10.84 8.11 23.34
C LEU A 77 11.65 8.31 22.05
N SER A 78 12.30 7.27 21.52
CA SER A 78 13.05 7.34 20.27
C SER A 78 12.19 6.91 19.09
N ASN A 79 12.08 7.76 18.08
CA ASN A 79 11.45 7.39 16.81
C ASN A 79 12.35 6.52 15.93
N GLY A 80 13.61 6.30 16.33
CA GLY A 80 14.61 5.62 15.51
C GLY A 80 15.07 6.48 14.33
N LEU A 81 15.37 5.82 13.20
CA LEU A 81 15.85 6.48 11.99
C LEU A 81 14.74 6.58 10.94
N PRO A 82 14.65 7.71 10.20
CA PRO A 82 13.73 7.81 9.09
C PRO A 82 14.19 6.94 7.90
N LEU A 83 13.24 6.44 7.12
CA LEU A 83 13.49 5.63 5.94
C LEU A 83 12.53 5.98 4.81
N THR A 84 12.91 5.62 3.59
CA THR A 84 12.09 5.84 2.39
C THR A 84 11.61 4.52 1.83
N PHE A 85 10.36 4.48 1.39
CA PHE A 85 9.87 3.38 0.56
C PHE A 85 10.25 3.66 -0.89
N THR A 86 10.64 2.61 -1.62
CA THR A 86 10.90 2.67 -3.07
C THR A 86 10.17 1.53 -3.76
N THR A 87 9.62 1.79 -4.95
CA THR A 87 9.12 0.71 -5.78
C THR A 87 10.27 -0.17 -6.25
N ARG A 88 10.01 -1.46 -6.50
CA ARG A 88 10.97 -2.30 -7.19
C ARG A 88 11.10 -1.77 -8.62
N VAL A 89 12.23 -1.16 -8.93
CA VAL A 89 12.64 -0.99 -10.33
C VAL A 89 13.18 -2.35 -10.76
N LEU A 90 12.47 -3.02 -11.67
CA LEU A 90 13.01 -4.17 -12.40
C LEU A 90 13.98 -3.68 -13.47
#